data_AF-A0A1D6DUP4-F1
#
_entry.id   AF-A0A1D6DUP4-F1
#
_cell.length_a   1.000
_cell.length_b   1.000
_cell.length_c   1.000
_cell.angle_alpha   90.00
_cell.angle_beta   90.00
_cell.angle_gamma   90.00
#
_symmetry.space_group_name_H-M   'P 1'
#
loop_
_entity.id
_entity.type
_entity.pdbx_description
1 polymer ?
#
loop_
_entity_poly.entity_id
_entity_poly.type
_entity_poly.pdbx_seq_one_letter_code
_entity_poly.pdbx_strand_id
1 'polypeptide(L)'
;MATAQAASASPTHHRASPGMSPPQPPYPSAARIADSACFPQYTASLKCLEANQDKTKCQQQFDDYKECKKKEREARLERNKTRSLFG
;
A
#
# COMPACT_ATOMS: atom_id res chain seq x y z
N MET A 1 -8.51 -57.41 22.82
CA MET A 1 -8.71 -57.62 21.37
C MET A 1 -8.17 -56.41 20.62
N ALA A 2 -7.48 -56.68 19.51
CA ALA A 2 -7.09 -55.79 18.40
C ALA A 2 -6.12 -54.61 18.63
N THR A 3 -4.89 -54.82 18.17
CA THR A 3 -3.86 -53.85 17.74
C THR A 3 -4.16 -53.29 16.36
N ALA A 4 -3.83 -52.02 16.08
CA ALA A 4 -3.35 -51.56 14.76
C ALA A 4 -2.69 -50.17 14.86
N GLN A 5 -1.63 -49.99 14.08
CA GLN A 5 -0.68 -48.88 14.05
C GLN A 5 -0.64 -48.27 12.63
N ALA A 6 -0.02 -47.08 12.53
CA ALA A 6 0.42 -46.34 11.32
C ALA A 6 -0.64 -45.38 10.72
N ALA A 7 -0.31 -44.23 10.16
CA ALA A 7 0.97 -43.75 9.66
C ALA A 7 1.10 -42.22 9.75
N SER A 8 2.35 -41.80 9.75
CA SER A 8 2.91 -40.46 9.67
C SER A 8 2.29 -39.57 8.60
N ALA A 9 1.93 -38.34 8.96
CA ALA A 9 2.01 -37.20 8.05
C ALA A 9 2.14 -35.92 8.87
N SER A 10 3.38 -35.46 9.03
CA SER A 10 3.68 -34.10 9.45
C SER A 10 2.99 -33.12 8.51
N PRO A 11 2.26 -32.09 8.97
CA PRO A 11 1.97 -30.96 8.11
C PRO A 11 3.27 -30.17 7.98
N THR A 12 4.04 -30.55 6.96
CA THR A 12 5.13 -29.74 6.43
C THR A 12 4.61 -28.31 6.25
N HIS A 13 5.32 -27.37 6.83
CA HIS A 13 5.30 -25.94 6.52
C HIS A 13 4.83 -25.71 5.08
N HIS A 14 3.77 -24.92 4.89
CA HIS A 14 3.53 -24.30 3.59
C HIS A 14 4.72 -23.39 3.30
N ARG A 15 5.71 -24.01 2.65
CA ARG A 15 6.84 -23.38 2.00
C ARG A 15 6.25 -22.30 1.11
N ALA A 16 6.48 -21.04 1.47
CA ALA A 16 6.24 -19.93 0.60
C ALA A 16 6.98 -20.22 -0.71
N SER A 17 6.24 -20.51 -1.77
CA SER A 17 6.77 -20.46 -3.12
C SER A 17 7.44 -19.09 -3.29
N PRO A 18 8.65 -18.97 -3.83
CA PRO A 18 9.17 -17.69 -4.29
C PRO A 18 8.40 -17.34 -5.57
N GLY A 19 7.14 -16.96 -5.40
CA GLY A 19 6.31 -16.41 -6.46
C GLY A 19 6.88 -15.05 -6.79
N MET A 20 7.64 -15.00 -7.89
CA MET A 20 7.98 -13.83 -8.69
C MET A 20 7.70 -12.50 -7.98
N SER A 21 8.69 -11.95 -7.26
CA SER A 21 8.58 -10.58 -6.76
C SER A 21 8.34 -9.67 -7.97
N PRO A 22 7.23 -8.90 -8.01
CA PRO A 22 7.05 -7.92 -9.07
C PRO A 22 8.27 -6.99 -9.08
N PRO A 23 8.72 -6.54 -10.27
CA PRO A 23 9.88 -5.67 -10.37
C PRO A 23 9.69 -4.50 -9.42
N GLN A 24 10.53 -4.46 -8.38
CA GLN A 24 10.44 -3.43 -7.37
C GLN A 24 10.81 -2.12 -8.08
N PRO A 25 9.99 -1.06 -7.96
CA PRO A 25 10.33 0.19 -8.61
C PRO A 25 11.67 0.68 -8.07
N PRO A 26 12.49 1.34 -8.91
CA PRO A 26 13.82 1.83 -8.53
C PRO A 26 13.83 2.66 -7.25
N TYR A 27 12.69 3.30 -6.96
CA TYR A 27 12.40 3.89 -5.67
C TYR A 27 11.22 3.18 -5.00
N PRO A 28 11.41 2.53 -3.84
CA PRO A 28 10.34 1.84 -3.13
C PRO A 28 9.22 2.80 -2.69
N SER A 29 9.51 4.10 -2.56
CA SER A 29 8.50 5.14 -2.32
C SER A 29 7.58 5.39 -3.52
N ALA A 30 8.06 5.19 -4.76
CA ALA A 30 7.25 5.40 -5.96
C ALA A 30 6.15 4.34 -6.10
N ALA A 31 6.43 3.09 -5.72
CA ALA A 31 5.39 2.05 -5.58
C ALA A 31 4.28 2.52 -4.65
N ARG A 32 4.65 3.05 -3.47
CA ARG A 32 3.68 3.47 -2.44
C ARG A 32 2.82 4.66 -2.86
N ILE A 33 3.26 5.45 -3.84
CA ILE A 33 2.46 6.57 -4.37
C ILE A 33 1.48 6.05 -5.44
N ALA A 34 1.92 5.13 -6.31
CA ALA A 34 1.05 4.48 -7.30
C ALA A 34 -0.07 3.65 -6.65
N ASP A 35 0.22 3.03 -5.50
CA ASP A 35 -0.74 2.23 -4.72
C ASP A 35 -1.66 3.10 -3.82
N SER A 36 -1.40 4.42 -3.74
CA SER A 36 -2.19 5.33 -2.90
C SER A 36 -3.49 5.71 -3.60
N ALA A 37 -4.58 5.80 -2.84
CA ALA A 37 -5.84 6.34 -3.35
C ALA A 37 -5.71 7.80 -3.83
N CYS A 38 -4.63 8.49 -3.43
CA CYS A 38 -4.30 9.85 -3.81
C CYS A 38 -3.47 9.96 -5.11
N PHE A 39 -3.22 8.83 -5.78
CA PHE A 39 -2.49 8.81 -7.05
C PHE A 39 -3.12 9.69 -8.15
N PRO A 40 -4.46 9.82 -8.28
CA PRO A 40 -5.06 10.73 -9.25
C PRO A 40 -4.68 12.19 -9.02
N GLN A 41 -4.66 12.65 -7.77
CA GLN A 41 -4.26 14.03 -7.42
C GLN A 41 -2.75 14.22 -7.60
N TYR A 42 -1.95 13.20 -7.24
CA TYR A 42 -0.51 13.23 -7.48
C TYR A 42 -0.18 13.40 -8.96
N THR A 43 -0.77 12.57 -9.82
CA THR A 43 -0.57 12.66 -11.27
C THR A 43 -1.11 13.97 -11.86
N ALA A 44 -2.22 14.50 -11.35
CA ALA A 44 -2.72 15.82 -11.77
C ALA A 44 -1.75 16.95 -11.41
N SER A 45 -1.14 16.90 -10.21
CA SER A 45 -0.13 17.88 -9.79
C SER A 45 1.13 17.85 -10.66
N LEU A 46 1.58 16.65 -11.07
CA LEU A 46 2.70 16.48 -11.99
C LEU A 46 2.37 17.00 -13.40
N LYS A 47 1.19 16.64 -13.95
CA LYS A 47 0.74 17.16 -15.26
C LYS A 47 0.65 18.68 -15.27
N CYS A 48 0.24 19.30 -14.17
CA CYS A 48 0.20 20.75 -14.07
C CYS A 48 1.60 21.38 -14.15
N LEU A 49 2.61 20.77 -13.49
CA LEU A 49 4.01 21.21 -13.58
C LEU A 49 4.60 21.03 -14.98
N GLU A 50 4.21 19.96 -15.69
CA GLU A 50 4.65 19.73 -17.07
C GLU A 50 4.06 20.78 -18.03
N ALA A 51 2.81 21.17 -17.81
CA ALA A 51 2.10 22.15 -18.64
C ALA A 51 2.42 23.62 -18.29
N ASN A 52 2.87 23.90 -17.07
CA ASN A 52 3.10 25.26 -16.58
C ASN A 52 4.49 25.38 -15.94
N GLN A 53 5.30 26.32 -16.41
CA GLN A 53 6.58 26.65 -15.74
C GLN A 53 6.36 27.29 -14.35
N ASP A 54 5.22 27.95 -14.13
CA ASP A 54 4.91 28.62 -12.87
C ASP A 54 4.25 27.64 -11.86
N LYS A 55 5.03 27.19 -10.87
CA LYS A 55 4.55 26.30 -9.80
C LYS A 55 3.32 26.83 -9.06
N THR A 56 3.21 28.14 -8.89
CA THR A 56 2.11 28.80 -8.16
C THR A 56 0.75 28.57 -8.82
N LYS A 57 0.70 28.35 -10.15
CA LYS A 57 -0.55 28.02 -10.86
C LYS A 57 -1.05 26.61 -10.54
N CYS A 58 -0.17 25.75 -10.05
CA CYS A 58 -0.45 24.36 -9.70
C CYS A 58 -0.72 24.14 -8.21
N GLN A 59 -0.75 25.22 -7.41
CA GLN A 59 -0.85 25.15 -5.96
C GLN A 59 -2.07 24.35 -5.50
N GLN A 60 -3.23 24.56 -6.14
CA GLN A 60 -4.46 23.84 -5.83
C GLN A 60 -4.29 22.31 -5.97
N GLN A 61 -3.64 21.84 -7.03
CA GLN A 61 -3.43 20.40 -7.26
C GLN A 61 -2.55 19.78 -6.17
N PHE A 62 -1.55 20.52 -5.69
CA PHE A 62 -0.71 20.08 -4.57
C PHE A 62 -1.44 20.10 -3.24
N ASP A 63 -2.32 21.07 -3.02
CA ASP A 63 -3.10 21.18 -1.78
C ASP A 63 -4.16 20.08 -1.71
N ASP A 64 -4.82 19.77 -2.83
CA ASP A 64 -5.75 18.64 -2.96
C ASP A 64 -5.04 17.29 -2.70
N TYR A 65 -3.82 17.12 -3.23
CA TYR A 65 -3.01 15.93 -2.96
C TYR A 65 -2.64 15.80 -1.48
N LYS A 66 -2.23 16.90 -0.83
CA LYS A 66 -1.91 16.91 0.60
C LYS A 66 -3.14 16.59 1.45
N GLU A 67 -4.29 17.16 1.13
CA GLU A 67 -5.54 16.87 1.83
C GLU A 67 -5.89 15.39 1.70
N CYS A 68 -5.77 14.82 0.49
CA CYS A 68 -5.99 13.40 0.29
C CYS A 68 -5.04 12.54 1.16
N LYS A 69 -3.73 12.85 1.16
CA LYS A 69 -2.76 12.09 1.99
C LYS A 69 -3.03 12.22 3.49
N LYS A 70 -3.56 13.37 3.93
CA LYS A 70 -4.00 13.57 5.31
C LYS A 70 -5.18 12.64 5.65
N LYS A 71 -6.21 12.60 4.80
CA LYS A 71 -7.37 11.69 4.96
C LYS A 71 -6.96 10.22 4.95
N GLU A 72 -6.05 9.82 4.05
CA GLU A 72 -5.54 8.45 4.01
C GLU A 72 -4.82 8.05 5.32
N ARG A 73 -4.06 8.99 5.89
CA ARG A 73 -3.42 8.80 7.20
C ARG A 73 -4.47 8.67 8.31
N GLU A 74 -5.46 9.56 8.35
CA GLU A 74 -6.52 9.52 9.36
C GLU A 74 -7.31 8.20 9.31
N ALA A 75 -7.68 7.73 8.12
CA ALA A 75 -8.35 6.43 7.94
C ALA A 75 -7.48 5.23 8.35
N ARG A 76 -6.14 5.35 8.26
CA ARG A 76 -5.23 4.34 8.80
C ARG A 76 -5.14 4.38 10.32
N LEU A 77 -5.12 5.58 10.91
CA LEU A 77 -5.11 5.75 12.37
C LEU A 77 -6.41 5.23 12.99
N GLU A 78 -7.56 5.51 12.38
CA GLU A 78 -8.87 5.05 12.86
C GLU A 78 -8.96 3.51 12.83
N ARG A 79 -8.56 2.87 11.72
CA ARG A 79 -8.43 1.40 11.64
C ARG A 79 -7.42 0.80 12.63
N ASN A 80 -6.33 1.49 12.91
CA ASN A 80 -5.36 1.02 13.90
C ASN A 80 -5.92 1.12 15.32
N LYS A 81 -6.62 2.22 15.63
CA LYS A 81 -7.29 2.42 16.91
C LYS A 81 -8.35 1.36 17.17
N THR A 82 -9.18 1.04 16.17
CA THR A 82 -10.20 -0.01 16.28
C THR A 82 -9.59 -1.40 16.40
N ARG A 83 -8.48 -1.69 15.71
CA ARG A 83 -7.74 -2.96 15.87
C ARG A 83 -7.08 -3.11 17.23
N SER A 84 -6.54 -2.05 17.83
CA SER A 84 -5.91 -2.12 19.16
C SER A 84 -6.91 -2.25 20.31
N LEU A 85 -8.21 -2.01 20.08
CA LEU A 85 -9.24 -2.13 21.12
C LEU A 85 -9.84 -3.55 21.25
N PHE A 86 -9.52 -4.46 20.32
CA PHE A 86 -10.02 -5.84 20.30
C PHE A 86 -8.89 -6.88 20.07
N GLY A 87 -7.64 -6.48 20.25
CA GLY A 87 -6.45 -7.34 20.12
C GLY A 87 -5.87 -7.74 21.47
#